data_AF-A0A9D5H877-F1
#
_entry.id   AF-A0A9D5H877-F1
#
_cell.length_a   1.000
_cell.length_b   1.000
_cell.length_c   1.000
_cell.angle_alpha   90.00
_cell.angle_beta   90.00
_cell.angle_gamma   90.00
#
_symmetry.space_group_name_H-M   'P 1'
#
loop_
_entity.id
_entity.type
_entity.pdbx_description
1 polymer ?
#
loop_
_entity_poly.entity_id
_entity_poly.type
_entity_poly.pdbx_seq_one_letter_code
_entity_poly.pdbx_strand_id
1 'polypeptide(L)'
;MEDSVSTIRSGFPFVECRPTTLSYVTFSLHDIKLIKDKVNGSVNDVLVGMIFHGLHLYMQEVDPWSNNKSSPQVTALVLLNTRGVTSYKSMEEMREPNSKARWGNQFAFMHIPMPRFDDDNNNKNKNKKVDDPFHFVLQAKKYIKAKRFSFGLHLTGALLEIIRKLRGPQAASGYTLKTLTNSSLAISNIIGPIEQVQLHGHPISGFHFMMLRAPQSLTITILSYMGNVRVAFGAEKDFIDSQLLVSCTEKSFKMLYEAAIADEEDHVYRHEFHAKQT
;
A
#
# COMPACT_ATOMS: atom_id res chain seq x y z
N MET A 1 -6.07 5.25 18.51
CA MET A 1 -7.42 4.73 18.24
C MET A 1 -7.23 3.36 17.61
N GLU A 2 -7.99 2.37 18.07
CA GLU A 2 -7.93 0.99 17.59
C GLU A 2 -9.10 0.74 16.64
N ASP A 3 -8.81 0.16 15.47
CA ASP A 3 -9.84 -0.22 14.51
C ASP A 3 -10.72 -1.35 15.08
N SER A 4 -12.01 -1.34 14.75
CA SER A 4 -12.94 -2.41 15.09
C SER A 4 -12.65 -3.69 14.31
N VAL A 5 -13.19 -4.82 14.78
CA VAL A 5 -13.19 -6.08 14.03
C VAL A 5 -13.83 -5.89 12.65
N SER A 6 -13.27 -6.54 11.64
CA SER A 6 -13.72 -6.50 10.25
C SER A 6 -13.38 -7.81 9.54
N THR A 7 -13.82 -7.99 8.29
CA THR A 7 -13.48 -9.15 7.45
C THR A 7 -11.98 -9.27 7.13
N ILE A 8 -11.17 -8.26 7.48
CA ILE A 8 -9.70 -8.26 7.32
C ILE A 8 -8.96 -8.04 8.64
N ARG A 9 -9.68 -7.92 9.77
CA ARG A 9 -9.12 -7.77 11.12
C ARG A 9 -9.92 -8.62 12.10
N SER A 10 -9.41 -9.79 12.47
CA SER A 10 -10.13 -10.75 13.32
C SER A 10 -10.33 -10.26 14.76
N GLY A 11 -9.41 -9.43 15.26
CA GLY A 11 -9.41 -8.98 16.66
C GLY A 11 -9.09 -10.09 17.66
N PHE A 12 -8.66 -11.26 17.21
CA PHE A 12 -8.22 -12.32 18.11
C PHE A 12 -6.93 -11.91 18.85
N PRO A 13 -6.83 -12.20 20.16
CA PRO A 13 -5.56 -12.09 20.87
C PRO A 13 -4.47 -12.95 20.21
N PHE A 14 -3.24 -12.45 20.20
CA PHE A 14 -2.05 -13.17 19.70
C PHE A 14 -2.14 -13.61 18.23
N VAL A 15 -2.72 -12.77 17.38
CA VAL A 15 -2.77 -13.01 15.92
C VAL A 15 -1.37 -13.26 15.32
N GLU A 16 -0.32 -12.67 15.91
CA GLU A 16 1.08 -12.89 15.53
C GLU A 16 1.58 -14.34 15.70
N CYS A 17 0.85 -15.16 16.45
CA CYS A 17 1.14 -16.58 16.65
C CYS A 17 0.32 -17.50 15.74
N ARG A 18 -0.63 -16.95 14.97
CA ARG A 18 -1.47 -17.74 14.09
C ARG A 18 -0.77 -18.04 12.76
N PRO A 19 -1.08 -19.19 12.13
CA PRO A 19 -0.54 -19.50 10.80
C PRO A 19 -0.93 -18.41 9.79
N THR A 20 -0.02 -18.13 8.85
CA THR A 20 -0.22 -17.14 7.78
C THR A 20 -0.23 -17.84 6.43
N THR A 21 -1.25 -17.59 5.62
CA THR A 21 -1.27 -17.97 4.21
C THR A 21 -0.55 -16.89 3.41
N LEU A 22 0.42 -17.30 2.58
CA LEU A 22 1.13 -16.42 1.67
C LEU A 22 0.57 -16.57 0.26
N SER A 23 0.25 -15.44 -0.37
CA SER A 23 -0.10 -15.37 -1.78
C SER A 23 0.52 -14.12 -2.40
N TYR A 24 0.51 -14.03 -3.72
CA TYR A 24 0.94 -12.83 -4.42
C TYR A 24 0.28 -12.72 -5.78
N VAL A 25 0.29 -11.50 -6.30
CA VAL A 25 -0.07 -11.14 -7.66
C VAL A 25 1.06 -10.29 -8.25
N THR A 26 1.28 -10.39 -9.56
CA THR A 26 2.31 -9.62 -10.26
C THR A 26 1.67 -8.77 -11.35
N PHE A 27 2.07 -7.51 -11.41
CA PHE A 27 1.60 -6.53 -12.39
C PHE A 27 2.79 -5.93 -13.15
N SER A 28 2.54 -5.47 -14.36
CA SER A 28 3.51 -4.68 -15.13
C SER A 28 3.71 -3.30 -14.48
N LEU A 29 4.96 -2.90 -14.23
CA LEU A 29 5.27 -1.54 -13.77
C LEU A 29 4.97 -0.50 -14.85
N HIS A 30 5.03 -0.89 -16.13
CA HIS A 30 4.68 0.00 -17.23
C HIS A 30 3.19 0.37 -17.16
N ASP A 31 2.32 -0.63 -16.96
CA ASP A 31 0.88 -0.44 -16.92
C ASP A 31 0.46 0.39 -15.70
N ILE A 32 1.11 0.17 -14.56
CA ILE A 32 0.94 1.01 -13.36
C ILE A 32 1.36 2.47 -13.63
N LYS A 33 2.38 2.70 -14.45
CA LYS A 33 2.81 4.06 -14.83
C LYS A 33 1.78 4.75 -15.72
N LEU A 34 1.08 4.03 -16.60
CA LEU A 34 -0.02 4.61 -17.40
C LEU A 34 -1.14 5.14 -16.49
N ILE A 35 -1.56 4.34 -15.51
CA ILE A 35 -2.55 4.78 -14.50
C ILE A 35 -2.02 5.99 -13.71
N LYS A 36 -0.75 5.95 -13.30
CA LYS A 36 -0.08 7.04 -12.56
C LYS A 36 -0.12 8.36 -13.34
N ASP A 37 0.13 8.32 -14.65
CA ASP A 37 0.14 9.49 -15.51
C ASP A 37 -1.27 10.09 -15.63
N LYS A 38 -2.30 9.25 -15.75
CA LYS A 38 -3.72 9.69 -15.76
C LYS A 38 -4.16 10.39 -14.49
N VAL A 39 -3.80 9.87 -13.33
CA VAL A 39 -4.16 10.51 -12.04
C VAL A 39 -3.19 11.63 -11.62
N ASN A 40 -2.18 11.95 -12.46
CA ASN A 40 -1.09 12.88 -12.17
C ASN A 40 -0.47 12.66 -10.77
N GLY A 41 -0.20 11.39 -10.44
CA GLY A 41 0.20 10.93 -9.11
C GLY A 41 1.58 10.27 -9.08
N SER A 42 1.84 9.50 -8.02
CA SER A 42 3.00 8.64 -7.90
C SER A 42 2.61 7.16 -7.97
N VAL A 43 3.58 6.29 -8.28
CA VAL A 43 3.36 4.83 -8.32
C VAL A 43 2.83 4.32 -6.98
N ASN A 44 3.29 4.89 -5.86
CA ASN A 44 2.79 4.53 -4.54
C ASN A 44 1.31 4.92 -4.32
N ASP A 45 0.87 6.06 -4.90
CA ASP A 45 -0.54 6.47 -4.79
C ASP A 45 -1.43 5.47 -5.54
N VAL A 46 -1.00 5.05 -6.73
CA VAL A 46 -1.70 4.02 -7.54
C VAL A 46 -1.75 2.69 -6.78
N LEU A 47 -0.61 2.21 -6.27
CA LEU A 47 -0.54 0.94 -5.56
C LEU A 47 -1.42 0.92 -4.31
N VAL A 48 -1.37 1.97 -3.48
CA VAL A 48 -2.21 2.06 -2.27
C VAL A 48 -3.69 2.17 -2.64
N GLY A 49 -4.04 2.98 -3.64
CA GLY A 49 -5.42 3.10 -4.11
C GLY A 49 -5.97 1.79 -4.70
N MET A 50 -5.17 1.10 -5.50
CA MET A 50 -5.49 -0.20 -6.08
C MET A 50 -5.73 -1.25 -4.99
N ILE A 51 -4.87 -1.29 -3.96
CA ILE A 51 -5.02 -2.18 -2.80
C ILE A 51 -6.30 -1.85 -2.04
N PHE A 52 -6.58 -0.58 -1.77
CA PHE A 52 -7.82 -0.18 -1.09
C PHE A 52 -9.07 -0.54 -1.88
N HIS A 53 -9.05 -0.36 -3.19
CA HIS A 53 -10.16 -0.78 -4.05
C HIS A 53 -10.31 -2.31 -4.07
N GLY A 54 -9.19 -3.06 -4.16
CA GLY A 54 -9.21 -4.52 -4.10
C GLY A 54 -9.73 -5.05 -2.76
N LEU A 55 -9.33 -4.43 -1.65
CA LEU A 55 -9.86 -4.74 -0.33
C LEU A 55 -11.34 -4.41 -0.24
N HIS A 56 -11.78 -3.29 -0.79
CA HIS A 56 -13.19 -2.94 -0.82
C HIS A 56 -14.01 -4.01 -1.54
N LEU A 57 -13.58 -4.43 -2.74
CA LEU A 57 -14.22 -5.50 -3.50
C LEU A 57 -14.24 -6.81 -2.70
N TYR A 58 -13.12 -7.18 -2.06
CA TYR A 58 -13.05 -8.37 -1.20
C TYR A 58 -14.07 -8.31 -0.05
N MET A 59 -14.15 -7.17 0.64
CA MET A 59 -15.06 -7.00 1.77
C MET A 59 -16.53 -7.11 1.34
N GLN A 60 -16.86 -6.62 0.14
CA GLN A 60 -18.21 -6.75 -0.44
C GLN A 60 -18.56 -8.19 -0.82
N GLU A 61 -17.61 -8.97 -1.33
CA GLU A 61 -17.84 -10.37 -1.67
C GLU A 61 -18.00 -11.24 -0.42
N VAL A 62 -17.24 -10.94 0.66
CA VAL A 62 -17.28 -11.70 1.92
C VAL A 62 -18.48 -11.35 2.79
N ASP A 63 -18.86 -10.07 2.85
CA ASP A 63 -20.03 -9.59 3.59
C ASP A 63 -20.89 -8.67 2.70
N PRO A 64 -21.69 -9.24 1.77
CA PRO A 64 -22.49 -8.47 0.83
C PRO A 64 -23.52 -7.56 1.51
N TRP A 65 -23.98 -7.92 2.72
CA TRP A 65 -25.01 -7.19 3.46
C TRP A 65 -24.43 -6.07 4.34
N SER A 66 -23.11 -5.93 4.38
CA SER A 66 -22.43 -4.79 4.99
C SER A 66 -22.74 -3.52 4.19
N ASN A 67 -23.63 -2.69 4.72
CA ASN A 67 -23.83 -1.34 4.18
C ASN A 67 -22.54 -0.52 4.33
N ASN A 68 -22.10 0.16 3.27
CA ASN A 68 -20.89 1.01 3.28
C ASN A 68 -20.83 2.01 4.44
N LYS A 69 -21.99 2.48 4.93
CA LYS A 69 -22.12 3.40 6.08
C LYS A 69 -21.88 2.75 7.44
N SER A 70 -22.12 1.45 7.56
CA SER A 70 -21.94 0.66 8.79
C SER A 70 -20.66 -0.17 8.77
N SER A 71 -19.94 -0.16 7.63
CA SER A 71 -18.68 -0.89 7.49
C SER A 71 -17.65 -0.43 8.54
N PRO A 72 -16.95 -1.35 9.21
CA PRO A 72 -15.94 -1.01 10.20
C PRO A 72 -14.86 -0.10 9.59
N GLN A 73 -14.31 0.81 10.39
CA GLN A 73 -13.22 1.67 9.93
C GLN A 73 -11.98 0.82 9.69
N VAL A 74 -11.41 0.92 8.49
CA VAL A 74 -10.17 0.26 8.11
C VAL A 74 -9.07 1.30 8.03
N THR A 75 -8.02 1.16 8.83
CA THR A 75 -6.83 1.99 8.79
C THR A 75 -5.63 1.15 8.36
N ALA A 76 -4.99 1.54 7.26
CA ALA A 76 -3.73 0.96 6.84
C ALA A 76 -2.54 1.72 7.45
N LEU A 77 -1.58 0.96 7.95
CA LEU A 77 -0.30 1.47 8.38
C LEU A 77 0.70 1.33 7.23
N VAL A 78 0.96 2.43 6.52
CA VAL A 78 1.95 2.46 5.44
C VAL A 78 3.34 2.71 6.00
N LEU A 79 4.24 1.76 5.79
CA LEU A 79 5.63 1.83 6.21
C LEU A 79 6.44 2.65 5.20
N LEU A 80 7.26 3.54 5.73
CA LEU A 80 8.09 4.45 4.95
C LEU A 80 9.55 4.25 5.32
N ASN A 81 10.41 4.09 4.32
CA ASN A 81 11.85 4.12 4.54
C ASN A 81 12.27 5.56 4.91
N THR A 82 12.95 5.74 6.04
CA THR A 82 13.45 7.05 6.49
C THR A 82 14.91 7.30 6.11
N ARG A 83 15.56 6.35 5.43
CA ARG A 83 16.92 6.55 4.90
C ARG A 83 16.90 7.61 3.80
N GLY A 84 17.76 8.61 3.94
CA GLY A 84 17.98 9.65 2.92
C GLY A 84 18.91 9.19 1.81
N VAL A 85 18.75 7.96 1.32
CA VAL A 85 19.64 7.37 0.30
C VAL A 85 18.82 6.75 -0.82
N THR A 86 19.20 7.08 -2.05
CA THR A 86 18.55 6.63 -3.30
C THR A 86 19.24 5.43 -3.95
N SER A 87 20.43 5.05 -3.48
CA SER A 87 21.23 3.96 -4.02
C SER A 87 21.61 2.92 -2.95
N TYR A 88 22.03 1.74 -3.43
CA TYR A 88 22.56 0.69 -2.56
C TYR A 88 23.79 1.20 -1.77
N LYS A 89 23.92 0.71 -0.54
CA LYS A 89 25.05 0.99 0.36
C LYS A 89 25.59 -0.31 0.93
N SER A 90 26.91 -0.45 0.93
CA SER A 90 27.58 -1.59 1.56
C SER A 90 27.35 -1.59 3.08
N MET A 91 27.45 -2.75 3.72
CA MET A 91 27.28 -2.85 5.18
C MET A 91 28.33 -2.00 5.92
N GLU A 92 29.53 -1.90 5.35
CA GLU A 92 30.64 -1.09 5.82
C GLU A 92 30.26 0.39 5.81
N GLU A 93 29.76 0.92 4.68
CA GLU A 93 29.27 2.30 4.56
C GLU A 93 28.08 2.58 5.50
N MET A 94 27.21 1.59 5.75
CA MET A 94 26.08 1.74 6.67
C MET A 94 26.51 1.79 8.14
N ARG A 95 27.71 1.31 8.49
CA ARG A 95 28.23 1.32 9.87
C ARG A 95 28.98 2.59 10.23
N GLU A 96 29.30 3.44 9.26
CA GLU A 96 29.99 4.70 9.52
C GLU A 96 29.16 5.63 10.45
N PRO A 97 29.81 6.31 11.42
CA PRO A 97 29.10 7.11 12.43
C PRO A 97 28.15 8.17 11.86
N ASN A 98 28.50 8.74 10.71
CA ASN A 98 27.76 9.82 10.03
C ASN A 98 27.02 9.37 8.77
N SER A 99 26.85 8.04 8.58
CA SER A 99 26.17 7.51 7.41
C SER A 99 24.71 7.97 7.36
N LYS A 100 24.27 8.48 6.22
CA LYS A 100 22.85 8.80 5.95
C LYS A 100 21.98 7.54 5.77
N ALA A 101 22.61 6.36 5.69
CA ALA A 101 21.95 5.05 5.62
C ALA A 101 22.44 4.14 6.75
N ARG A 102 22.32 4.58 8.00
CA ARG A 102 22.75 3.78 9.16
C ARG A 102 22.15 2.37 9.13
N TRP A 103 22.96 1.40 9.55
CA TRP A 103 22.53 0.02 9.75
C TRP A 103 21.44 -0.08 10.83
N GLY A 104 20.48 -1.00 10.64
CA GLY A 104 19.35 -1.24 11.55
C GLY A 104 17.99 -0.77 10.99
N ASN A 105 16.93 -0.85 11.80
CA ASN A 105 15.60 -0.47 11.37
C ASN A 105 15.43 1.06 11.32
N GLN A 106 15.19 1.57 10.12
CA GLN A 106 15.01 3.00 9.85
C GLN A 106 13.73 3.15 9.03
N PHE A 107 12.60 3.26 9.73
CA PHE A 107 11.30 3.47 9.11
C PHE A 107 10.45 4.43 9.92
N ALA A 108 9.43 4.96 9.27
CA ALA A 108 8.30 5.65 9.89
C ALA A 108 7.00 4.97 9.43
N PHE A 109 5.90 5.30 10.12
CA PHE A 109 4.59 4.80 9.76
C PHE A 109 3.63 5.96 9.46
N MET A 110 2.82 5.78 8.43
CA MET A 110 1.73 6.68 8.09
C MET A 110 0.40 5.95 8.24
N HIS A 111 -0.49 6.48 9.08
CA HIS A 111 -1.86 5.98 9.17
C HIS A 111 -2.67 6.56 8.02
N ILE A 112 -3.20 5.70 7.17
CA ILE A 112 -4.04 6.05 6.03
C ILE A 112 -5.38 5.34 6.19
N PRO A 113 -6.48 6.06 6.43
CA PRO A 113 -7.80 5.45 6.43
C PRO A 113 -8.15 4.98 5.01
N MET A 114 -8.73 3.78 4.91
CA MET A 114 -9.30 3.31 3.66
C MET A 114 -10.51 4.18 3.31
N PRO A 115 -10.56 4.78 2.11
CA PRO A 115 -11.69 5.60 1.70
C PRO A 115 -12.98 4.79 1.67
N ARG A 116 -14.08 5.35 2.18
CA ARG A 116 -15.42 4.84 1.92
C ARG A 116 -16.00 5.54 0.70
N PHE A 117 -16.89 4.87 -0.02
CA PHE A 117 -17.60 5.48 -1.16
C PHE A 117 -18.42 6.73 -0.78
N ASP A 118 -18.85 6.84 0.48
CA ASP A 118 -19.66 7.96 0.99
C ASP A 118 -18.85 9.10 1.65
N ASP A 119 -17.51 9.03 1.72
CA ASP A 119 -16.70 9.99 2.49
C ASP A 119 -16.63 11.41 1.89
N ASP A 120 -17.22 11.66 0.71
CA ASP A 120 -17.21 12.95 0.02
C ASP A 120 -18.40 13.85 0.42
N ASN A 121 -18.61 14.07 1.72
CA ASN A 121 -19.67 14.94 2.26
C ASN A 121 -19.54 16.44 1.89
N ASN A 122 -18.42 16.86 1.29
CA ASN A 122 -18.15 18.25 0.93
C ASN A 122 -18.35 18.59 -0.56
N ASN A 123 -18.83 17.65 -1.38
CA ASN A 123 -19.00 17.88 -2.82
C ASN A 123 -20.48 17.90 -3.21
N LYS A 124 -20.95 19.06 -3.71
CA LYS A 124 -22.35 19.31 -4.14
C LYS A 124 -22.81 18.49 -5.35
N ASN A 125 -21.98 17.61 -5.91
CA ASN A 125 -22.29 16.79 -7.09
C ASN A 125 -22.29 15.29 -6.74
N LYS A 126 -23.31 14.84 -6.00
CA LYS A 126 -23.49 13.44 -5.58
C LYS A 126 -23.70 12.44 -6.74
N ASN A 127 -24.10 12.90 -7.92
CA ASN A 127 -24.53 12.02 -9.01
C ASN A 127 -23.42 11.64 -10.01
N LYS A 128 -22.16 12.08 -9.82
CA LYS A 128 -21.09 11.94 -10.84
C LYS A 128 -19.90 11.07 -10.44
N LYS A 129 -19.87 10.50 -9.23
CA LYS A 129 -18.67 9.87 -8.66
C LYS A 129 -18.79 8.41 -8.20
N VAL A 130 -20.00 7.84 -8.21
CA VAL A 130 -20.18 6.41 -7.88
C VAL A 130 -19.42 5.52 -8.88
N ASP A 131 -19.12 6.05 -10.07
CA ASP A 131 -18.49 5.33 -11.18
C ASP A 131 -17.06 5.83 -11.53
N ASP A 132 -16.39 6.63 -10.67
CA ASP A 132 -15.00 7.02 -10.96
C ASP A 132 -14.04 5.87 -10.61
N PRO A 133 -13.46 5.15 -11.60
CA PRO A 133 -12.57 4.02 -11.35
C PRO A 133 -11.31 4.46 -10.57
N PHE A 134 -10.93 5.73 -10.63
CA PHE A 134 -9.78 6.28 -9.94
C PHE A 134 -10.08 6.82 -8.54
N HIS A 135 -11.32 6.73 -8.05
CA HIS A 135 -11.73 7.31 -6.76
C HIS A 135 -10.77 6.94 -5.61
N PHE A 136 -10.48 5.65 -5.43
CA PHE A 136 -9.59 5.17 -4.36
C PHE A 136 -8.16 5.68 -4.53
N VAL A 137 -7.65 5.76 -5.76
CA VAL A 137 -6.31 6.28 -6.06
C VAL A 137 -6.22 7.78 -5.75
N LEU A 138 -7.23 8.55 -6.13
CA LEU A 138 -7.29 9.99 -5.85
C LEU A 138 -7.40 10.28 -4.35
N GLN A 139 -8.17 9.49 -3.60
CA GLN A 139 -8.27 9.63 -2.15
C GLN A 139 -6.98 9.20 -1.45
N ALA A 140 -6.38 8.08 -1.85
CA ALA A 140 -5.06 7.65 -1.35
C ALA A 140 -4.01 8.74 -1.55
N LYS A 141 -3.93 9.29 -2.77
CA LYS A 141 -3.06 10.42 -3.12
C LYS A 141 -3.30 11.62 -2.20
N LYS A 142 -4.56 12.00 -1.94
CA LYS A 142 -4.93 13.10 -1.05
C LYS A 142 -4.45 12.87 0.38
N TYR A 143 -4.69 11.68 0.94
CA TYR A 143 -4.23 11.33 2.28
C TYR A 143 -2.71 11.28 2.39
N ILE A 144 -2.03 10.63 1.44
CA ILE A 144 -0.56 10.53 1.40
C ILE A 144 0.04 11.94 1.30
N LYS A 145 -0.48 12.78 0.41
CA LYS A 145 -0.04 14.17 0.24
C LYS A 145 -0.23 14.95 1.54
N ALA A 146 -1.41 14.92 2.14
CA ALA A 146 -1.69 15.62 3.40
C ALA A 146 -0.75 15.17 4.53
N LYS A 147 -0.50 13.86 4.66
CA LYS A 147 0.37 13.29 5.69
C LYS A 147 1.87 13.58 5.43
N ARG A 148 2.30 13.66 4.17
CA ARG A 148 3.66 14.10 3.80
C ARG A 148 3.91 15.57 4.09
N PHE A 149 2.92 16.44 3.83
CA PHE A 149 3.04 17.89 4.06
C PHE A 149 2.82 18.29 5.52
N SER A 150 2.01 17.55 6.27
CA SER A 150 1.99 17.70 7.73
C SER A 150 3.38 17.36 8.27
N PHE A 151 3.88 18.12 9.24
CA PHE A 151 5.13 17.87 9.96
C PHE A 151 5.25 16.42 10.56
N GLY A 152 4.18 15.63 10.48
CA GLY A 152 4.03 14.25 10.97
C GLY A 152 5.04 13.22 10.44
N LEU A 153 5.58 13.37 9.22
CA LEU A 153 6.59 12.43 8.71
C LEU A 153 7.94 12.59 9.42
N HIS A 154 8.40 13.84 9.54
CA HIS A 154 9.59 14.18 10.32
C HIS A 154 9.37 13.90 11.81
N LEU A 155 8.15 14.11 12.32
CA LEU A 155 7.79 13.86 13.72
C LEU A 155 7.67 12.39 14.09
N THR A 156 7.25 11.47 13.21
CA THR A 156 7.09 10.04 13.57
C THR A 156 8.41 9.28 13.57
N GLY A 157 9.27 9.50 12.57
CA GLY A 157 10.65 9.00 12.59
C GLY A 157 11.44 9.57 13.76
N ALA A 158 11.31 10.88 14.03
CA ALA A 158 11.89 11.51 15.20
C ALA A 158 11.27 11.00 16.51
N LEU A 159 9.97 10.75 16.58
CA LEU A 159 9.28 10.24 17.77
C LEU A 159 9.75 8.84 18.14
N LEU A 160 9.90 7.94 17.16
CA LEU A 160 10.46 6.60 17.40
C LEU A 160 11.90 6.69 17.91
N GLU A 161 12.71 7.55 17.32
CA GLU A 161 14.08 7.81 17.78
C GLU A 161 14.13 8.47 19.18
N ILE A 162 13.21 9.38 19.49
CA ILE A 162 13.08 10.02 20.81
C ILE A 162 12.65 9.01 21.86
N ILE A 163 11.64 8.17 21.59
CA ILE A 163 11.19 7.11 22.50
C ILE A 163 12.35 6.13 22.73
N ARG A 164 13.06 5.73 21.68
CA ARG A 164 14.21 4.83 21.78
C ARG A 164 15.33 5.43 22.64
N LYS A 165 15.64 6.72 22.48
CA LYS A 165 16.69 7.41 23.24
C LYS A 165 16.31 7.69 24.70
N LEU A 166 15.05 8.05 24.98
CA LEU A 166 14.60 8.46 26.31
C LEU A 166 14.09 7.29 27.17
N ARG A 167 13.43 6.30 26.57
CA ARG A 167 12.74 5.21 27.30
C ARG A 167 13.28 3.82 26.94
N GLY A 168 14.30 3.75 26.10
CA GLY A 168 14.98 2.53 25.71
C GLY A 168 14.26 1.71 24.62
N PRO A 169 14.92 0.65 24.13
CA PRO A 169 14.40 -0.18 23.04
C PRO A 169 13.07 -0.87 23.33
N GLN A 170 12.83 -1.29 24.58
CA GLN A 170 11.62 -1.99 24.99
C GLN A 170 10.37 -1.09 24.90
N ALA A 171 10.50 0.19 25.25
CA ALA A 171 9.41 1.14 25.12
C ALA A 171 9.11 1.45 23.64
N ALA A 172 10.14 1.56 22.82
CA ALA A 172 9.98 1.76 21.38
C ALA A 172 9.32 0.55 20.69
N SER A 173 9.70 -0.67 21.09
CA SER A 173 9.07 -1.89 20.59
C SER A 173 7.62 -2.01 21.06
N GLY A 174 7.32 -1.71 22.32
CA GLY A 174 5.96 -1.71 22.85
C GLY A 174 5.05 -0.69 22.15
N TYR A 175 5.56 0.51 21.87
CA TYR A 175 4.85 1.52 21.07
C TYR A 175 4.56 1.02 19.65
N THR A 176 5.58 0.48 18.98
CA THR A 176 5.46 -0.06 17.62
C THR A 176 4.45 -1.19 17.54
N LEU A 177 4.51 -2.13 18.50
CA LEU A 177 3.57 -3.24 18.60
C LEU A 177 2.15 -2.71 18.78
N LYS A 178 1.93 -1.78 19.72
CA LYS A 178 0.60 -1.19 19.96
C LYS A 178 0.09 -0.43 18.73
N THR A 179 0.94 0.27 17.99
CA THR A 179 0.56 0.94 16.74
C THR A 179 0.11 -0.07 15.69
N LEU A 180 0.85 -1.17 15.50
CA LEU A 180 0.47 -2.23 14.56
C LEU A 180 -0.85 -2.89 14.95
N THR A 181 -1.00 -3.34 16.20
CA THR A 181 -2.21 -4.01 16.72
C THR A 181 -3.47 -3.16 16.59
N ASN A 182 -3.32 -1.83 16.69
CA ASN A 182 -4.45 -0.91 16.61
C ASN A 182 -4.92 -0.64 15.16
N SER A 183 -4.17 -1.06 14.14
CA SER A 183 -4.48 -0.84 12.73
C SER A 183 -4.89 -2.13 12.02
N SER A 184 -5.80 -2.03 11.04
CA SER A 184 -6.35 -3.19 10.33
C SER A 184 -5.32 -3.94 9.48
N LEU A 185 -4.38 -3.22 8.85
CA LEU A 185 -3.35 -3.83 8.00
C LEU A 185 -2.08 -2.99 7.93
N ALA A 186 -0.97 -3.60 7.49
CA ALA A 186 0.25 -2.90 7.12
C ALA A 186 0.52 -3.01 5.62
N ILE A 187 1.08 -1.93 5.04
CA ILE A 187 1.57 -1.92 3.66
C ILE A 187 3.03 -1.48 3.68
N SER A 188 3.91 -2.30 3.11
CA SER A 188 5.33 -1.98 2.94
C SER A 188 5.73 -2.08 1.47
N ASN A 189 6.50 -1.11 0.97
CA ASN A 189 6.94 -1.10 -0.43
C ASN A 189 8.47 -0.96 -0.52
N ILE A 190 9.09 -1.76 -1.39
CA ILE A 190 10.52 -1.73 -1.67
C ILE A 190 10.75 -1.69 -3.19
N ILE A 191 11.58 -0.75 -3.62
CA ILE A 191 12.08 -0.74 -4.99
C ILE A 191 13.24 -1.74 -5.06
N GLY A 192 13.03 -2.86 -5.76
CA GLY A 192 14.05 -3.86 -6.04
C GLY A 192 14.85 -3.54 -7.31
N PRO A 193 15.80 -4.43 -7.67
CA PRO A 193 16.69 -4.24 -8.81
C PRO A 193 15.96 -4.11 -10.14
N ILE A 194 16.48 -3.26 -11.02
CA ILE A 194 16.04 -3.16 -12.42
C ILE A 194 16.73 -4.21 -13.30
N GLU A 195 17.92 -4.66 -12.90
CA GLU A 195 18.72 -5.67 -13.58
C GLU A 195 18.33 -7.09 -13.15
N GLN A 196 18.53 -8.06 -14.04
CA GLN A 196 18.35 -9.48 -13.74
C GLN A 196 19.41 -9.94 -12.74
N VAL A 197 18.95 -10.28 -11.53
CA VAL A 197 19.78 -10.92 -10.51
C VAL A 197 19.87 -12.41 -10.81
N GLN A 198 21.04 -12.99 -10.54
CA GLN A 198 21.29 -14.41 -10.64
C GLN A 198 21.77 -14.96 -9.31
N LEU A 199 21.35 -16.19 -8.98
CA LEU A 199 21.86 -16.96 -7.85
C LEU A 199 22.62 -18.16 -8.41
N HIS A 200 23.95 -18.20 -8.20
CA HIS A 200 24.82 -19.26 -8.74
C HIS A 200 24.63 -19.49 -10.26
N GLY A 201 24.53 -18.40 -11.04
CA GLY A 201 24.31 -18.46 -12.49
C GLY A 201 22.86 -18.75 -12.92
N HIS A 202 21.94 -18.96 -11.99
CA HIS A 202 20.52 -19.14 -12.29
C HIS A 202 19.75 -17.82 -12.16
N PRO A 203 19.07 -17.35 -13.21
CA PRO A 203 18.30 -16.10 -13.14
C PRO A 203 17.11 -16.23 -12.18
N ILE A 204 16.97 -15.24 -11.28
CA ILE A 204 15.84 -15.14 -10.35
C ILE A 204 14.63 -14.57 -11.08
N SER A 205 13.50 -15.28 -11.06
CA SER A 205 12.26 -14.86 -11.74
C SER A 205 11.50 -13.73 -11.03
N GLY A 206 11.72 -13.56 -9.72
CA GLY A 206 11.19 -12.43 -8.97
C GLY A 206 11.37 -12.54 -7.48
N PHE A 207 11.12 -11.44 -6.78
CA PHE A 207 11.26 -11.35 -5.34
C PHE A 207 9.93 -11.00 -4.66
N HIS A 208 9.72 -11.52 -3.47
CA HIS A 208 8.77 -10.99 -2.49
C HIS A 208 9.40 -11.07 -1.11
N PHE A 209 8.89 -10.28 -0.17
CA PHE A 209 9.27 -10.35 1.24
C PHE A 209 8.00 -10.36 2.08
N MET A 210 8.07 -10.83 3.32
CA MET A 210 6.91 -10.79 4.22
C MET A 210 7.35 -10.51 5.64
N MET A 211 6.60 -9.68 6.35
CA MET A 211 6.73 -9.54 7.80
C MET A 211 5.86 -10.62 8.44
N LEU A 212 6.46 -11.75 8.80
CA LEU A 212 5.75 -12.78 9.56
C LEU A 212 5.64 -12.36 11.03
N ARG A 213 4.57 -12.82 11.70
CA ARG A 213 4.32 -12.55 13.12
C ARG A 213 4.13 -11.07 13.45
N ALA A 214 3.67 -10.28 12.49
CA ALA A 214 3.08 -8.99 12.77
C ALA A 214 1.77 -9.20 13.57
N PRO A 215 1.40 -8.31 14.51
CA PRO A 215 0.15 -8.43 15.26
C PRO A 215 -1.05 -7.93 14.42
N GLN A 216 -1.15 -8.38 13.17
CA GLN A 216 -2.18 -7.99 12.20
C GLN A 216 -2.63 -9.22 11.40
N SER A 217 -3.93 -9.34 11.16
CA SER A 217 -4.48 -10.42 10.33
C SER A 217 -4.09 -10.30 8.87
N LEU A 218 -3.74 -9.09 8.39
CA LEU A 218 -3.34 -8.85 7.02
C LEU A 218 -2.09 -7.95 6.95
N THR A 219 -1.06 -8.43 6.24
CA THR A 219 0.11 -7.67 5.86
C THR A 219 0.28 -7.72 4.35
N ILE A 220 0.54 -6.56 3.74
CA ILE A 220 0.75 -6.44 2.30
C ILE A 220 2.15 -5.90 2.06
N THR A 221 2.91 -6.59 1.23
CA THR A 221 4.25 -6.17 0.83
C THR A 221 4.31 -6.02 -0.68
N ILE A 222 5.02 -4.99 -1.13
CA ILE A 222 5.14 -4.65 -2.53
C ILE A 222 6.62 -4.59 -2.88
N LEU A 223 7.00 -5.24 -3.97
CA LEU A 223 8.36 -5.21 -4.46
C LEU A 223 8.37 -5.06 -5.98
N SER A 224 9.07 -4.04 -6.48
CA SER A 224 9.33 -3.91 -7.92
C SER A 224 10.63 -4.61 -8.32
N TYR A 225 10.62 -5.44 -9.35
CA TYR A 225 11.81 -6.12 -9.88
C TYR A 225 11.68 -6.29 -11.39
N MET A 226 12.72 -5.92 -12.14
CA MET A 226 12.77 -6.06 -13.60
C MET A 226 11.51 -5.59 -14.34
N GLY A 227 11.02 -4.39 -14.01
CA GLY A 227 9.84 -3.84 -14.65
C GLY A 227 8.50 -4.49 -14.25
N ASN A 228 8.50 -5.40 -13.29
CA ASN A 228 7.30 -5.98 -12.69
C ASN A 228 7.14 -5.50 -11.25
N VAL A 229 5.90 -5.45 -10.76
CA VAL A 229 5.55 -5.15 -9.37
C VAL A 229 4.81 -6.35 -8.80
N ARG A 230 5.40 -6.98 -7.78
CA ARG A 230 4.76 -8.07 -7.04
C ARG A 230 4.12 -7.52 -5.78
N VAL A 231 2.82 -7.75 -5.62
CA VAL A 231 2.06 -7.48 -4.40
C VAL A 231 1.84 -8.81 -3.71
N ALA A 232 2.43 -9.00 -2.53
CA ALA A 232 2.29 -10.21 -1.73
C ALA A 232 1.43 -9.95 -0.49
N PHE A 233 0.61 -10.94 -0.14
CA PHE A 233 -0.31 -10.91 0.98
C PHE A 233 0.10 -11.96 2.01
N GLY A 234 0.32 -11.52 3.25
CA GLY A 234 0.38 -12.37 4.42
C GLY A 234 -0.93 -12.26 5.16
N ALA A 235 -1.78 -13.28 5.01
CA ALA A 235 -3.14 -13.28 5.52
C ALA A 235 -3.31 -14.33 6.64
N GLU A 236 -4.06 -14.02 7.69
CA GLU A 236 -4.39 -14.96 8.77
C GLU A 236 -5.10 -16.18 8.17
N LYS A 237 -4.45 -17.35 8.32
CA LYS A 237 -4.95 -18.61 7.76
C LYS A 237 -6.32 -18.92 8.34
N ASP A 238 -7.21 -19.44 7.49
CA ASP A 238 -8.59 -19.83 7.81
C ASP A 238 -9.52 -18.66 8.21
N PHE A 239 -9.01 -17.42 8.23
CA PHE A 239 -9.80 -16.21 8.48
C PHE A 239 -9.97 -15.34 7.22
N ILE A 240 -8.89 -15.13 6.47
CA ILE A 240 -8.93 -14.37 5.21
C ILE A 240 -8.75 -15.33 4.03
N ASP A 241 -9.69 -15.30 3.09
CA ASP A 241 -9.54 -16.02 1.83
C ASP A 241 -8.53 -15.30 0.95
N SER A 242 -7.31 -15.84 0.97
CA SER A 242 -6.20 -15.23 0.26
C SER A 242 -6.33 -15.34 -1.27
N GLN A 243 -7.07 -16.31 -1.81
CA GLN A 243 -7.26 -16.43 -3.26
C GLN A 243 -8.32 -15.45 -3.74
N LEU A 244 -9.41 -15.30 -2.98
CA LEU A 244 -10.40 -14.27 -3.24
C LEU A 244 -9.75 -12.87 -3.18
N LEU A 245 -8.94 -12.59 -2.16
CA LEU A 245 -8.23 -11.30 -2.06
C LEU A 245 -7.31 -11.01 -3.25
N VAL A 246 -6.59 -12.02 -3.75
CA VAL A 246 -5.79 -11.90 -4.98
C VAL A 246 -6.69 -11.55 -6.16
N SER A 247 -7.78 -12.30 -6.37
CA SER A 247 -8.70 -12.07 -7.49
C SER A 247 -9.36 -10.68 -7.44
N CYS A 248 -9.73 -10.20 -6.26
CA CYS A 248 -10.27 -8.85 -6.07
C CYS A 248 -9.22 -7.77 -6.38
N THR A 249 -7.95 -8.03 -6.04
CA THR A 249 -6.85 -7.12 -6.38
C THR A 249 -6.57 -7.10 -7.88
N GLU A 250 -6.62 -8.25 -8.56
CA GLU A 250 -6.53 -8.34 -10.02
C GLU A 250 -7.67 -7.60 -10.71
N LYS A 251 -8.91 -7.79 -10.23
CA LYS A 251 -10.09 -7.06 -10.72
C LYS A 251 -9.93 -5.55 -10.53
N SER A 252 -9.45 -5.12 -9.37
CA SER A 252 -9.14 -3.70 -9.10
C SER A 252 -8.13 -3.12 -10.09
N PHE A 253 -7.02 -3.83 -10.32
CA PHE A 253 -6.01 -3.42 -11.30
C PHE A 253 -6.60 -3.34 -12.72
N LYS A 254 -7.34 -4.36 -13.14
CA LYS A 254 -7.97 -4.42 -14.46
C LYS A 254 -8.89 -3.22 -14.70
N MET A 255 -9.76 -2.90 -13.76
CA MET A 255 -10.67 -1.75 -13.86
C MET A 255 -9.92 -0.42 -13.97
N LEU A 256 -8.85 -0.24 -13.18
CA LEU A 256 -8.02 0.96 -13.24
C LEU A 256 -7.27 1.09 -14.57
N TYR A 257 -6.73 -0.03 -15.06
CA TYR A 257 -5.98 -0.07 -16.30
C TYR A 257 -6.87 0.20 -17.51
N GLU A 258 -8.01 -0.48 -17.62
CA GLU A 258 -9.01 -0.28 -18.68
C GLU A 258 -9.49 1.17 -18.73
N ALA A 259 -9.76 1.77 -17.57
CA ALA A 259 -10.14 3.17 -17.48
C ALA A 259 -9.01 4.13 -17.92
N ALA A 260 -7.76 3.77 -17.67
CA ALA A 260 -6.61 4.60 -18.04
C ALA A 260 -6.39 4.61 -19.55
N ILE A 261 -6.54 3.46 -20.21
CA ILE A 261 -6.33 3.35 -21.67
C ILE A 261 -7.51 3.86 -22.49
N ALA A 262 -8.75 3.67 -22.03
CA ALA A 262 -9.94 4.15 -22.75
C ALA A 262 -9.94 5.67 -22.92
N ASP A 263 -9.43 6.39 -21.92
CA ASP A 263 -9.31 7.84 -21.96
C ASP A 263 -8.12 8.30 -22.85
N GLU A 264 -7.10 7.45 -23.11
CA GLU A 264 -6.05 7.78 -24.09
C GLU A 264 -6.57 7.73 -25.53
N GLU A 265 -7.38 6.71 -25.86
CA GLU A 265 -7.97 6.58 -27.19
C GLU A 265 -8.88 7.79 -27.50
N ASP A 266 -9.73 8.20 -26.56
CA ASP A 266 -10.59 9.39 -26.70
C ASP A 266 -9.79 10.70 -26.93
N HIS A 267 -8.63 10.82 -26.29
CA HIS A 267 -7.73 11.98 -26.47
C HIS A 267 -7.03 11.97 -27.83
N VAL A 268 -6.62 10.81 -28.35
CA VAL A 268 -6.03 10.65 -29.68
C VAL A 268 -7.07 10.95 -30.77
N TYR A 269 -8.29 10.41 -30.65
CA TYR A 269 -9.38 10.68 -31.59
C TYR A 269 -9.74 12.17 -31.66
N ARG A 270 -9.81 12.88 -30.52
CA ARG A 270 -10.07 14.34 -30.52
C ARG A 270 -8.95 15.14 -31.18
N HIS A 271 -7.68 14.77 -30.96
CA HIS A 271 -6.56 15.46 -31.59
C HIS A 271 -6.51 15.23 -33.10
N GLU A 272 -6.76 14.01 -33.57
CA GLU A 272 -6.82 13.71 -35.01
C GLU A 272 -8.04 14.34 -35.70
N PHE A 273 -9.19 14.42 -35.01
CA PHE A 273 -10.39 15.07 -35.54
C PHE A 273 -10.18 16.58 -35.71
N HIS A 274 -9.53 17.24 -34.75
CA HIS A 274 -9.20 18.67 -34.88
C HIS A 274 -8.10 18.95 -35.89
N ALA A 275 -7.10 18.08 -36.03
CA ALA A 275 -6.03 18.22 -37.03
C ALA A 275 -6.53 18.04 -38.48
N LYS A 276 -7.67 17.35 -38.69
CA LYS A 276 -8.32 17.20 -40.00
C LYS A 276 -9.29 18.32 -40.36
N GLN A 277 -9.55 19.26 -39.46
CA GLN A 277 -10.45 20.42 -39.68
C GLN A 277 -9.71 21.76 -39.86
N THR A 278 -8.39 21.75 -39.83
CA THR A 278 -7.51 22.89 -40.14
C THR A 278 -6.70 22.61 -41.39
#